data_AF-A0A354DE81-F1
#
_entry.id   AF-A0A354DE81-F1
#
_cell.length_a   1.000
_cell.length_b   1.000
_cell.length_c   1.000
_cell.angle_alpha   90.00
_cell.angle_beta   90.00
_cell.angle_gamma   90.00
#
_symmetry.space_group_name_H-M   'P 1'
#
loop_
_entity.id
_entity.type
_entity.pdbx_description
1 polymer ?
#
loop_
_entity_poly.entity_id
_entity_poly.type
_entity_poly.pdbx_seq_one_letter_code
_entity_poly.pdbx_strand_id
1 'polypeptide(L)'
;MNITILKAGYCTHLEKMASKQGSWKTVPFPALFALIEHPTQGYILFDTGYSNHVEQSMKQFPYGIYGKMTPIYLNKRESAKEQLEAMGISPVEV
;
A
#
# COMPACT_ATOMS: atom_id res chain seq x y z
N MET A 1 2.18 -19.87 13.17
CA MET A 1 2.51 -18.57 12.56
C MET A 1 2.03 -18.64 11.13
N ASN A 2 1.08 -17.80 10.74
CA ASN A 2 0.65 -17.65 9.35
C ASN A 2 0.98 -16.22 8.88
N ILE A 3 1.35 -16.07 7.61
CA ILE A 3 1.65 -14.77 7.01
C ILE A 3 0.87 -14.64 5.72
N THR A 4 0.01 -13.63 5.66
CA THR A 4 -0.76 -13.29 4.48
C THR A 4 -0.22 -11.98 3.90
N ILE A 5 0.29 -12.05 2.66
CA ILE A 5 0.72 -10.85 1.93
C ILE A 5 -0.47 -10.26 1.19
N LEU A 6 -0.73 -8.99 1.48
CA LEU A 6 -1.84 -8.21 0.96
C LEU A 6 -1.31 -7.00 0.20
N LYS A 7 -2.19 -6.35 -0.56
CA LYS A 7 -1.84 -5.21 -1.40
C LYS A 7 -2.90 -4.14 -1.25
N ALA A 8 -2.47 -2.91 -0.96
CA ALA A 8 -3.31 -1.73 -0.95
C ALA A 8 -2.99 -0.80 -2.12
N GLY A 9 -3.39 -1.23 -3.31
CA GLY A 9 -3.14 -0.49 -4.54
C GLY A 9 -1.69 -0.56 -5.02
N TYR A 10 -1.30 0.39 -5.86
CA TYR A 10 0.06 0.53 -6.39
C TYR A 10 0.30 1.97 -6.83
N CYS A 11 1.57 2.40 -6.82
CA CYS A 11 1.98 3.58 -7.56
C CYS A 11 2.65 3.16 -8.87
N THR A 12 2.85 4.10 -9.78
CA THR A 12 3.71 3.85 -10.96
C THR A 12 4.87 4.82 -10.97
N HIS A 13 6.05 4.36 -11.38
CA HIS A 13 7.19 5.23 -11.56
C HIS A 13 8.17 4.66 -12.59
N LEU A 14 9.17 5.44 -12.98
CA LEU A 14 10.24 4.95 -13.85
C LEU A 14 11.04 3.87 -13.11
N GLU A 15 11.16 2.69 -13.70
CA GLU A 15 11.89 1.56 -13.10
C GLU A 15 13.34 1.96 -12.73
N LYS A 16 13.97 2.81 -13.56
CA LYS A 16 15.31 3.39 -13.32
C LYS A 16 15.46 4.09 -11.97
N MET A 17 14.38 4.63 -11.42
CA MET A 17 14.41 5.34 -10.13
C MET A 17 14.53 4.37 -8.95
N ALA A 18 14.03 3.14 -9.09
CA ALA A 18 14.12 2.11 -8.07
C ALA A 18 15.34 1.18 -8.26
N SER A 19 15.81 1.00 -9.51
CA SER A 19 16.94 0.14 -9.83
C SER A 19 17.90 0.81 -10.80
N LYS A 20 19.20 0.84 -10.45
CA LYS A 20 20.27 1.37 -11.34
C LYS A 20 20.29 0.67 -12.70
N GLN A 21 19.87 -0.59 -12.78
CA GLN A 21 19.80 -1.36 -14.02
C GLN A 21 18.39 -1.35 -14.65
N GLY A 22 17.43 -0.68 -14.02
CA GLY A 22 16.06 -0.55 -14.51
C GLY A 22 15.96 0.24 -15.81
N SER A 23 14.84 0.09 -16.49
CA SER A 23 14.51 0.79 -17.72
C SER A 23 13.92 2.18 -17.46
N TRP A 24 13.92 3.05 -18.48
CA TRP A 24 13.18 4.31 -18.46
C TRP A 24 11.69 4.13 -18.77
N LYS A 25 11.13 2.94 -18.50
CA LYS A 25 9.71 2.66 -18.63
C LYS A 25 9.02 2.87 -17.29
N THR A 26 7.78 3.34 -17.37
CA THR A 26 6.90 3.41 -16.20
C THR A 26 6.41 2.01 -15.87
N VAL A 27 6.59 1.57 -14.62
CA VAL A 27 6.18 0.26 -14.11
C VAL A 27 5.36 0.42 -12.82
N PRO A 28 4.46 -0.52 -12.50
CA PRO A 28 3.73 -0.51 -11.24
C PRO A 28 4.60 -1.00 -10.07
N PHE A 29 4.44 -0.36 -8.93
CA PHE A 29 5.03 -0.73 -7.64
C PHE A 29 3.89 -1.02 -6.65
N PRO A 30 3.60 -2.30 -6.36
CA PRO A 30 2.54 -2.67 -5.43
C PRO A 30 2.84 -2.18 -4.01
N ALA A 31 1.86 -1.56 -3.37
CA ALA A 31 1.96 -1.20 -1.95
C ALA A 31 1.55 -2.43 -1.13
N LEU A 32 2.53 -3.29 -0.86
CA LEU A 32 2.33 -4.52 -0.10
C LEU A 32 2.30 -4.25 1.40
N PHE A 33 1.52 -5.04 2.12
CA PHE A 33 1.55 -5.12 3.58
C PHE A 33 1.32 -6.57 4.00
N ALA A 34 1.61 -6.91 5.25
CA ALA A 34 1.46 -8.27 5.73
C ALA A 34 0.58 -8.33 6.99
N LEU A 35 -0.37 -9.27 6.98
CA LEU A 35 -1.06 -9.72 8.19
C LEU A 35 -0.34 -10.96 8.71
N ILE A 36 0.16 -10.88 9.92
CA ILE A 36 0.87 -11.96 10.60
C ILE A 36 -0.02 -12.48 11.72
N GLU A 37 -0.40 -13.75 11.65
CA GLU A 37 -1.17 -14.44 12.67
C GLU A 37 -0.20 -15.15 13.63
N HIS A 38 0.14 -14.47 14.72
CA HIS A 38 1.06 -14.98 15.72
C HIS A 38 0.31 -15.88 16.73
N PRO A 39 0.77 -17.11 17.00
CA PRO A 39 0.05 -18.06 17.84
C PRO A 39 -0.22 -17.58 19.28
N THR A 40 0.61 -16.65 19.80
CA THR A 40 0.50 -16.13 21.17
C THR A 40 0.39 -14.61 21.28
N GLN A 41 0.54 -13.86 20.18
CA GLN A 41 0.51 -12.39 20.20
C GLN A 41 -0.72 -11.83 19.46
N GLY A 42 -1.55 -12.70 18.88
CA GLY A 42 -2.69 -12.30 18.07
C GLY A 42 -2.27 -11.87 16.67
N TYR A 43 -3.05 -10.98 16.08
CA TYR A 43 -2.77 -10.42 14.77
C TYR A 43 -1.73 -9.29 14.88
N ILE A 44 -0.78 -9.28 13.96
CA ILE A 44 0.22 -8.23 13.83
C ILE A 44 0.14 -7.73 12.39
N LEU A 45 -0.03 -6.42 12.23
CA LEU A 45 0.02 -5.79 10.92
C LEU A 45 1.42 -5.20 10.68
N PHE A 46 2.06 -5.59 9.57
CA PHE A 46 3.32 -5.03 9.14
C PHE A 46 3.10 -4.18 7.88
N ASP A 47 3.32 -2.87 8.02
CA ASP A 47 2.90 -1.84 7.06
C ASP A 47 1.37 -1.80 6.86
N THR A 48 0.85 -0.85 6.09
CA THR A 48 -0.59 -0.68 5.80
C THR A 48 -0.87 -0.34 4.34
N GLY A 49 0.17 -0.10 3.54
CA GLY A 49 0.06 0.35 2.15
C GLY A 49 -0.71 1.67 2.04
N TYR A 50 -1.48 1.86 0.96
CA TYR A 50 -2.21 3.11 0.73
C TYR A 50 -3.59 3.16 1.39
N SER A 51 -4.01 4.39 1.69
CA SER A 51 -5.31 4.74 2.24
C SER A 51 -6.14 5.55 1.23
N ASN A 52 -7.46 5.59 1.40
CA ASN A 52 -8.35 6.39 0.56
C ASN A 52 -8.06 7.91 0.58
N HIS A 53 -7.33 8.41 1.58
CA HIS A 53 -6.98 9.83 1.69
C HIS A 53 -5.70 10.21 0.91
N VAL A 54 -4.90 9.24 0.47
CA VAL A 54 -3.58 9.50 -0.13
C VAL A 54 -3.68 10.38 -1.39
N GLU A 55 -4.74 10.20 -2.19
CA GLU A 55 -4.97 10.98 -3.39
C GLU A 55 -5.17 12.47 -3.07
N GLN A 56 -5.84 12.78 -1.96
CA GLN A 56 -6.04 14.16 -1.52
C GLN A 56 -4.75 14.78 -1.00
N SER A 57 -3.99 14.03 -0.20
CA SER A 57 -2.70 14.48 0.35
C SER A 57 -1.67 14.81 -0.74
N MET A 58 -1.78 14.19 -1.91
CA MET A 58 -0.86 14.37 -3.04
C MET A 58 -1.37 15.32 -4.13
N LYS A 59 -2.42 16.12 -3.88
CA LYS A 59 -2.93 17.11 -4.85
C LYS A 59 -2.36 18.52 -4.68
N GLN A 60 -1.96 18.90 -3.47
CA GLN A 60 -1.56 20.27 -3.16
C GLN A 60 -0.05 20.48 -3.31
N PHE A 61 0.35 21.68 -3.74
CA PHE A 61 1.76 22.05 -3.78
C PHE A 61 2.37 22.07 -2.36
N PRO A 62 3.58 21.52 -2.14
CA PRO A 62 4.51 20.97 -3.13
C PRO A 62 4.29 19.48 -3.46
N TYR A 63 3.51 18.75 -2.65
CA TYR A 63 3.29 17.31 -2.78
C TYR A 63 2.67 16.88 -4.11
N GLY A 64 1.95 17.78 -4.79
CA GLY A 64 1.42 17.59 -6.14
C GLY A 64 2.47 17.30 -7.19
N ILE A 65 3.72 17.71 -6.99
CA ILE A 65 4.83 17.33 -7.89
C ILE A 65 5.14 15.84 -7.71
N TYR A 66 5.28 15.39 -6.46
CA TYR A 66 5.50 13.98 -6.14
C TYR A 66 4.33 13.11 -6.63
N GLY A 67 3.09 13.51 -6.34
CA GLY A 67 1.89 12.80 -6.81
C GLY A 67 1.80 12.64 -8.33
N LYS A 68 2.27 13.62 -9.11
CA LYS A 68 2.36 13.52 -10.58
C LYS A 68 3.48 12.59 -11.05
N MET A 69 4.58 12.50 -10.32
CA MET A 69 5.70 11.61 -10.63
C MET A 69 5.41 10.16 -10.24
N THR A 70 4.61 9.96 -9.18
CA THR A 70 4.24 8.66 -8.64
C THR A 70 2.72 8.52 -8.49
N PRO A 71 1.93 8.54 -9.59
CA PRO A 71 0.49 8.47 -9.48
C PRO A 71 0.08 7.15 -8.83
N ILE A 72 -0.87 7.25 -7.89
CA ILE A 72 -1.36 6.13 -7.08
C ILE A 72 -2.72 5.68 -7.60
N TYR A 73 -2.89 4.35 -7.63
CA TYR A 73 -4.13 3.68 -7.99
C TYR A 73 -4.54 2.79 -6.82
N LEU A 74 -5.67 3.12 -6.20
CA LEU A 74 -6.23 2.38 -5.06
C LEU A 74 -7.73 2.18 -5.28
N ASN A 75 -8.19 0.94 -5.26
CA ASN A 75 -9.61 0.66 -5.12
C ASN A 75 -10.01 0.80 -3.65
N LYS A 76 -11.21 1.36 -3.39
CA LYS A 76 -11.74 1.53 -2.03
C LYS A 76 -11.78 0.23 -1.21
N ARG A 77 -11.79 -0.95 -1.85
CA ARG A 77 -11.78 -2.25 -1.15
C ARG A 77 -10.37 -2.81 -0.91
N GLU A 78 -9.33 -2.14 -1.41
CA GLU A 78 -7.94 -2.58 -1.27
C GLU A 78 -7.23 -1.95 -0.06
N SER A 79 -7.82 -1.01 0.66
CA SER A 79 -7.22 -0.50 1.91
C SER A 79 -6.98 -1.63 2.93
N ALA A 80 -5.96 -1.51 3.78
CA ALA A 80 -5.78 -2.42 4.91
C ALA A 80 -7.04 -2.51 5.79
N LYS A 81 -7.69 -1.38 6.07
CA LYS A 81 -8.94 -1.35 6.85
C LYS A 81 -10.02 -2.22 6.19
N GLU A 82 -10.32 -1.94 4.93
CA GLU A 82 -11.39 -2.64 4.21
C GLU A 82 -11.08 -4.12 4.00
N GLN A 83 -9.81 -4.50 3.84
CA GLN A 83 -9.39 -5.91 3.75
C GLN A 83 -9.49 -6.66 5.09
N LEU A 84 -9.10 -6.04 6.20
CA LEU A 84 -9.24 -6.64 7.54
C LEU A 84 -10.71 -6.86 7.90
N GLU A 85 -11.56 -5.85 7.67
CA GLU A 85 -13.00 -5.97 7.90
C GLU A 85 -13.62 -7.09 7.04
N ALA A 86 -13.18 -7.25 5.79
CA ALA A 86 -13.62 -8.35 4.92
C ALA A 86 -13.14 -9.73 5.40
N MET A 87 -12.05 -9.80 6.15
CA MET A 87 -11.55 -11.02 6.81
C MET A 87 -12.19 -11.27 8.18
N GLY A 88 -13.08 -10.38 8.63
CA GLY A 88 -13.69 -10.46 9.96
C GLY A 88 -12.74 -10.06 11.10
N ILE A 89 -11.66 -9.35 10.80
CA ILE A 89 -10.70 -8.83 11.79
C ILE A 89 -10.99 -7.35 12.02
N SER A 90 -11.13 -6.96 13.28
CA SER A 90 -11.35 -5.55 13.61
C SER A 90 -10.05 -4.76 13.45
N PRO A 91 -10.03 -3.63 12.74
CA PRO A 91 -8.83 -2.80 12.61
C PRO A 91 -8.28 -2.24 13.93
N VAL A 92 -9.04 -2.30 15.03
CA VAL A 92 -8.58 -1.90 16.38
C VAL A 92 -7.92 -3.04 17.16
N GLU A 93 -7.91 -4.26 16.62
CA GLU A 93 -7.31 -5.46 17.24
C GLU A 93 -5.91 -5.78 16.71
N VAL A 94 -5.38 -4.97 15.79
CA VAL A 94 -4.08 -5.14 15.12
C VAL A 94 -3.11 -4.01 15.42
#